data_AF-A0A4T2BD44-F1
#
_entry.id   AF-A0A4T2BD44-F1
#
_cell.length_a   1.000
_cell.length_b   1.000
_cell.length_c   1.000
_cell.angle_alpha   90.00
_cell.angle_beta   90.00
_cell.angle_gamma   90.00
#
_symmetry.space_group_name_H-M   'P 1'
#
loop_
_entity.id
_entity.type
_entity.pdbx_description
1 polymer ?
#
loop_
_entity_poly.entity_id
_entity_poly.type
_entity_poly.pdbx_seq_one_letter_code
_entity_poly.pdbx_strand_id
1 'polypeptide(L)'
;MRVPACDTHKLRRVDDGRPADPTTTAALRIDSRPYRLSRPIELDAHRVLTFLERGAHRVALAAYAGPLLVGSEAPGIVEIRAEISGDVRESVLADASADVLLAYARTDECAYDRAVWMACLTRLPVQSPKRASVVTRIERIDEQVGPAQPSRNLR
;
A
#
# COMPACT_ATOMS: atom_id res chain seq x y z
N MET A 1 -21.50 -22.93 -38.10
CA MET A 1 -21.97 -22.01 -37.03
C MET A 1 -20.81 -21.07 -36.72
N ARG A 2 -20.93 -19.82 -37.16
CA ARG A 2 -19.84 -18.83 -37.29
C ARG A 2 -19.84 -17.99 -36.02
N VAL A 3 -18.79 -18.06 -35.21
CA VAL A 3 -18.60 -17.16 -34.06
C VAL A 3 -18.17 -15.79 -34.62
N PRO A 4 -18.87 -14.68 -34.34
CA PRO A 4 -18.48 -13.38 -34.87
C PRO A 4 -17.23 -12.86 -34.16
N ALA A 5 -16.36 -12.24 -34.95
CA ALA A 5 -15.07 -11.69 -34.54
C ALA A 5 -15.23 -10.52 -33.56
N CYS A 6 -14.48 -10.56 -32.46
CA CYS A 6 -14.38 -9.48 -31.51
C CYS A 6 -13.60 -8.30 -32.10
N ASP A 7 -14.24 -7.13 -32.11
CA ASP A 7 -13.62 -5.82 -32.32
C ASP A 7 -12.47 -5.62 -31.33
N THR A 8 -11.24 -5.68 -31.85
CA THR A 8 -10.04 -5.35 -31.07
C THR A 8 -9.76 -3.87 -31.26
N HIS A 9 -10.07 -3.08 -30.23
CA HIS A 9 -9.78 -1.65 -30.17
C HIS A 9 -8.28 -1.40 -30.45
N LYS A 10 -8.03 -0.60 -31.50
CA LYS A 10 -6.71 -0.13 -31.93
C LYS A 10 -6.14 0.82 -30.85
N LEU A 11 -5.27 0.32 -29.97
CA LEU A 11 -4.37 1.17 -29.18
C LEU A 11 -3.39 1.84 -30.15
N ARG A 12 -3.67 3.11 -30.46
CA ARG A 12 -2.81 3.97 -31.28
C ARG A 12 -1.63 4.41 -30.41
N ARG A 13 -0.41 4.22 -30.91
CA ARG A 13 0.81 4.73 -30.28
C ARG A 13 0.73 6.25 -30.26
N VAL A 14 0.62 6.83 -29.07
CA VAL A 14 0.75 8.28 -28.86
C VAL A 14 2.22 8.51 -28.56
N ASP A 15 2.98 8.96 -29.57
CA ASP A 15 4.34 9.46 -29.38
C ASP A 15 4.23 10.94 -28.99
N ASP A 16 4.08 11.21 -27.69
CA ASP A 16 4.16 12.58 -27.16
C ASP A 16 5.64 12.99 -27.15
N GLY A 17 6.04 13.87 -28.08
CA GLY A 17 7.41 14.33 -28.31
C GLY A 17 8.05 15.15 -27.18
N ARG A 18 8.04 14.62 -25.95
CA ARG A 18 8.75 15.19 -24.79
C ARG A 18 10.22 14.77 -24.82
N PRO A 19 11.18 15.68 -24.61
CA PRO A 19 12.60 15.30 -24.55
C PRO A 19 12.80 14.29 -23.42
N ALA A 20 13.24 13.09 -23.80
CA ALA A 20 13.45 11.98 -22.89
C ALA A 20 14.65 12.26 -21.99
N ASP A 21 14.39 12.35 -20.69
CA ASP A 21 15.40 12.15 -19.66
C ASP A 21 15.94 10.72 -19.80
N PRO A 22 17.27 10.48 -19.92
CA PRO A 22 17.84 9.16 -20.18
C PRO A 22 17.51 8.09 -19.13
N THR A 23 16.90 8.48 -18.00
CA THR A 23 16.55 7.55 -16.92
C THR A 23 15.11 7.01 -17.00
N THR A 24 14.19 7.64 -17.75
CA THR A 24 12.73 7.44 -17.52
C THR A 24 11.95 6.72 -18.62
N THR A 25 12.51 6.38 -19.78
CA THR A 25 11.72 5.61 -20.78
C THR A 25 12.57 4.58 -21.50
N ALA A 26 12.89 3.50 -20.78
CA ALA A 26 13.15 2.24 -21.47
C ALA A 26 11.85 1.85 -22.19
N ALA A 27 11.84 1.92 -23.52
CA ALA A 27 10.67 1.62 -24.32
C ALA A 27 10.11 0.23 -23.96
N LEU A 28 8.95 0.22 -23.31
CA LEU A 28 8.24 -0.99 -22.91
C LEU A 28 7.92 -1.81 -24.17
N ARG A 29 8.60 -2.95 -24.34
CA ARG A 29 8.38 -3.85 -25.47
C ARG A 29 7.43 -4.97 -25.06
N ILE A 30 6.35 -5.11 -25.81
CA ILE A 30 5.33 -6.13 -25.62
C ILE A 30 5.46 -7.12 -26.78
N ASP A 31 5.82 -8.35 -26.48
CA ASP A 31 5.77 -9.45 -27.44
C ASP A 31 4.31 -9.88 -27.62
N SER A 32 3.94 -10.16 -28.86
CA SER A 32 2.59 -10.57 -29.20
C SER A 32 2.40 -12.08 -29.04
N ARG A 33 1.20 -12.44 -28.56
CA ARG A 33 0.59 -13.79 -28.49
C ARG A 33 1.47 -14.93 -27.94
N PRO A 34 1.25 -15.31 -26.67
CA PRO A 34 0.48 -14.57 -25.65
C PRO A 34 1.16 -13.22 -25.35
N TYR A 35 0.39 -12.20 -24.94
CA TYR A 35 0.95 -10.89 -24.57
C TYR A 35 1.99 -11.10 -23.46
N ARG A 36 3.26 -10.83 -23.77
CA ARG A 36 4.37 -10.96 -22.83
C ARG A 36 5.15 -9.66 -22.78
N LEU A 37 5.52 -9.27 -21.57
CA LEU A 37 6.49 -8.22 -21.37
C LEU A 37 7.87 -8.80 -21.74
N SER A 38 8.54 -8.18 -22.71
CA SER A 38 9.84 -8.66 -23.19
C SER A 38 10.97 -8.50 -22.16
N ARG A 39 10.71 -7.77 -21.08
CA ARG A 39 11.65 -7.43 -20.03
C ARG A 39 10.94 -7.48 -18.68
N PRO A 40 11.66 -7.83 -17.60
CA PRO A 40 11.14 -7.66 -16.25
C PRO A 40 10.85 -6.17 -16.01
N ILE A 41 9.72 -5.89 -15.37
CA ILE A 41 9.37 -4.56 -14.89
C ILE A 41 9.62 -4.56 -13.40
N GLU A 42 10.27 -3.50 -12.92
CA GLU A 42 10.37 -3.26 -11.50
C GLU A 42 9.02 -2.77 -10.98
N LEU A 43 8.45 -3.49 -10.02
CA LEU A 43 7.19 -3.13 -9.38
C LEU A 43 7.49 -2.33 -8.12
N ASP A 44 6.81 -1.19 -7.93
CA ASP A 44 6.97 -0.38 -6.72
C ASP A 44 6.69 -1.19 -5.46
N ALA A 45 5.71 -2.09 -5.52
CA ALA A 45 5.39 -3.02 -4.44
C ALA A 45 6.58 -3.92 -4.06
N HIS A 46 7.31 -4.43 -5.07
CA HIS A 46 8.49 -5.26 -4.84
C HIS A 46 9.63 -4.48 -4.18
N ARG A 47 9.78 -3.20 -4.52
CA ARG A 47 10.76 -2.31 -3.88
C ARG A 47 10.43 -2.10 -2.41
N VAL A 48 9.16 -1.85 -2.09
CA VAL A 48 8.69 -1.69 -0.70
C VAL A 48 8.96 -2.95 0.11
N LEU A 49 8.57 -4.13 -0.40
CA LEU A 49 8.82 -5.42 0.26
C LEU A 49 10.32 -5.64 0.50
N THR A 50 11.17 -5.38 -0.50
CA THR A 50 12.63 -5.47 -0.37
C THR A 50 13.18 -4.55 0.74
N PHE A 51 12.62 -3.34 0.90
CA PHE A 51 13.01 -2.46 2.00
C PHE A 51 12.54 -2.96 3.36
N LEU A 52 11.35 -3.56 3.45
CA LEU A 52 10.84 -4.15 4.68
C LEU A 52 11.68 -5.36 5.12
N GLU A 53 12.04 -6.25 4.20
CA GLU A 53 12.91 -7.40 4.47
C GLU A 53 14.27 -6.98 5.03
N ARG A 54 14.77 -5.80 4.65
CA ARG A 54 16.03 -5.23 5.13
C ARG A 54 15.88 -4.45 6.45
N GLY A 55 14.67 -4.34 7.01
CA GLY A 55 14.37 -3.51 8.19
C GLY A 55 14.42 -2.00 7.91
N ALA A 56 14.45 -1.59 6.64
CA ALA A 56 14.52 -0.19 6.24
C ALA A 56 13.14 0.48 6.24
N HIS A 57 12.37 0.34 7.34
CA HIS A 57 10.96 0.75 7.43
C HIS A 57 10.70 2.21 7.06
N ARG A 58 11.64 3.12 7.38
CA ARG A 58 11.53 4.54 7.00
C ARG A 58 11.55 4.74 5.48
N VAL A 59 12.43 4.01 4.79
CA VAL A 59 12.55 4.09 3.32
C VAL A 59 11.39 3.36 2.67
N ALA A 60 11.01 2.19 3.21
CA ALA A 60 9.84 1.45 2.76
C ALA A 60 8.57 2.31 2.79
N LEU A 61 8.31 2.99 3.91
CA LEU A 61 7.13 3.84 4.06
C LEU A 61 7.18 5.09 3.16
N ALA A 62 8.38 5.65 2.93
CA ALA A 62 8.53 6.77 2.01
C ALA A 62 8.29 6.37 0.54
N ALA A 63 8.61 5.12 0.18
CA ALA A 63 8.34 4.56 -1.15
C ALA A 63 6.90 4.04 -1.29
N TYR A 64 6.22 3.72 -0.18
CA TYR A 64 4.85 3.25 -0.17
C TYR A 64 3.87 4.41 -0.36
N ALA A 65 3.35 4.57 -1.57
CA ALA A 65 2.39 5.63 -1.93
C ALA A 65 0.94 5.34 -1.48
N GLY A 66 0.70 4.19 -0.83
CA GLY A 66 -0.62 3.72 -0.42
C GLY A 66 -1.02 2.41 -1.10
N PRO A 67 -2.31 2.01 -0.98
CA PRO A 67 -2.76 0.70 -1.43
C PRO A 67 -2.60 0.50 -2.94
N LEU A 68 -2.22 -0.70 -3.34
CA LEU A 68 -1.92 -1.01 -4.74
C LEU A 68 -3.17 -0.98 -5.62
N LEU A 69 -3.14 -0.16 -6.67
CA LEU A 69 -4.17 -0.12 -7.73
C LEU A 69 -5.60 0.02 -7.19
N VAL A 70 -5.85 0.95 -6.25
CA VAL A 70 -7.14 1.11 -5.53
C VAL A 70 -8.40 0.92 -6.40
N GLY A 71 -8.41 1.44 -7.64
CA GLY A 71 -9.53 1.34 -8.57
C GLY A 71 -9.68 0.01 -9.35
N SER A 72 -8.82 -0.98 -9.12
CA SER A 72 -8.91 -2.30 -9.76
C SER A 72 -9.65 -3.28 -8.86
N GLU A 73 -10.63 -3.98 -9.43
CA GLU A 73 -11.45 -5.02 -8.77
C GLU A 73 -11.09 -6.44 -9.26
N ALA A 74 -9.98 -6.60 -9.99
CA ALA A 74 -9.55 -7.92 -10.44
C ALA A 74 -9.22 -8.80 -9.22
N PRO A 75 -9.74 -10.04 -9.12
CA PRO A 75 -9.60 -10.86 -7.91
C PRO A 75 -8.14 -11.00 -7.43
N GLY A 76 -7.22 -11.31 -8.34
CA GLY A 76 -5.80 -11.44 -7.98
C GLY A 76 -5.15 -10.12 -7.53
N ILE A 77 -5.64 -8.96 -7.99
CA ILE A 77 -5.13 -7.66 -7.53
C ILE A 77 -5.66 -7.33 -6.14
N VAL A 78 -6.91 -7.70 -5.83
CA VAL A 78 -7.50 -7.51 -4.50
C VAL A 78 -6.76 -8.36 -3.47
N GLU A 79 -6.46 -9.62 -3.80
CA GLU A 79 -5.66 -10.52 -2.96
C GLU A 79 -4.26 -9.96 -2.71
N ILE A 80 -3.52 -9.64 -3.78
CA ILE A 80 -2.16 -9.07 -3.68
C ILE A 80 -2.14 -7.74 -2.90
N ARG A 81 -3.16 -6.89 -3.08
CA ARG A 81 -3.29 -5.64 -2.33
C ARG A 81 -3.43 -5.93 -0.84
N ALA A 82 -4.32 -6.85 -0.46
CA ALA A 82 -4.55 -7.20 0.93
C ALA A 82 -3.30 -7.81 1.60
N GLU A 83 -2.60 -8.70 0.89
CA GLU A 83 -1.34 -9.31 1.34
C GLU A 83 -0.29 -8.24 1.62
N ILE A 84 -0.02 -7.36 0.66
CA ILE A 84 1.05 -6.37 0.77
C ILE A 84 0.72 -5.30 1.82
N SER A 85 -0.53 -4.84 1.88
CA SER A 85 -1.00 -3.95 2.96
C SER A 85 -0.84 -4.60 4.34
N GLY A 86 -1.14 -5.89 4.45
CA GLY A 86 -0.94 -6.68 5.67
C GLY A 86 0.53 -6.78 6.07
N ASP A 87 1.41 -7.12 5.14
CA ASP A 87 2.84 -7.26 5.39
C ASP A 87 3.48 -5.93 5.82
N VAL A 88 3.12 -4.83 5.15
CA VAL A 88 3.57 -3.48 5.54
C VAL A 88 3.11 -3.17 6.96
N ARG A 89 1.83 -3.42 7.26
CA ARG A 89 1.24 -3.16 8.58
C ARG A 89 1.96 -3.93 9.68
N GLU A 90 2.11 -5.25 9.52
CA GLU A 90 2.73 -6.10 10.53
C GLU A 90 4.21 -5.78 10.70
N SER A 91 4.95 -5.56 9.61
CA SER A 91 6.36 -5.16 9.66
C SER A 91 6.56 -3.83 10.40
N VAL A 92 5.72 -2.84 10.12
CA VAL A 92 5.77 -1.54 10.80
C VAL A 92 5.34 -1.66 12.26
N LEU A 93 4.34 -2.50 12.57
CA LEU A 93 3.89 -2.75 13.92
C LEU A 93 4.91 -3.52 14.77
N ALA A 94 5.73 -4.39 14.18
CA ALA A 94 6.74 -5.15 14.89
C ALA A 94 7.96 -4.28 15.25
N ASP A 95 8.60 -3.68 14.24
CA ASP A 95 9.99 -3.22 14.37
C ASP A 95 10.21 -1.73 14.07
N ALA A 96 9.19 -1.00 13.61
CA ALA A 96 9.37 0.41 13.26
C ALA A 96 9.55 1.32 14.49
N SER A 97 10.33 2.40 14.29
CA SER A 97 10.51 3.45 15.28
C SER A 97 9.22 4.25 15.49
N ALA A 98 9.09 4.89 16.66
CA ALA A 98 7.88 5.65 17.02
C ALA A 98 7.51 6.74 16.00
N ASP A 99 8.49 7.40 15.37
CA ASP A 99 8.23 8.41 14.35
C ASP A 99 7.75 7.80 13.02
N VAL A 100 8.28 6.64 12.62
CA VAL A 100 7.83 5.93 11.41
C VAL A 100 6.41 5.39 11.62
N LEU A 101 6.15 4.81 12.79
CA LEU A 101 4.82 4.33 13.15
C LEU A 101 3.78 5.46 13.19
N LEU A 102 4.15 6.64 13.71
CA LEU A 102 3.30 7.83 13.66
C LEU A 102 3.05 8.34 12.24
N ALA A 103 4.06 8.28 11.37
CA ALA A 103 3.88 8.63 9.96
C ALA A 103 2.92 7.65 9.27
N TYR A 104 3.05 6.35 9.56
CA TYR A 104 2.16 5.31 9.05
C TYR A 104 0.73 5.49 9.56
N ALA A 105 0.54 5.77 10.86
CA ALA A 105 -0.80 6.01 11.43
C ALA A 105 -1.56 7.17 10.78
N ARG A 106 -0.83 8.14 10.19
CA ARG A 106 -1.40 9.31 9.53
C ARG A 106 -1.77 9.08 8.07
N THR A 107 -1.43 7.95 7.47
CA THR A 107 -1.89 7.61 6.12
C THR A 107 -3.39 7.36 6.12
N ASP A 108 -4.07 7.64 5.00
CA ASP A 108 -5.53 7.46 4.90
C ASP A 108 -5.95 5.99 5.13
N GLU A 109 -5.10 5.04 4.72
CA GLU A 109 -5.30 3.60 4.90
C GLU A 109 -5.34 3.20 6.39
N CYS A 110 -4.48 3.80 7.22
CA CYS A 110 -4.37 3.47 8.65
C CYS A 110 -4.95 4.53 9.58
N ALA A 111 -5.59 5.55 9.03
CA ALA A 111 -6.14 6.67 9.78
C ALA A 111 -7.14 6.22 10.86
N TYR A 112 -7.83 5.10 10.64
CA TYR A 112 -8.84 4.52 11.53
C TYR A 112 -8.39 3.20 12.20
N ASP A 113 -7.14 2.77 12.04
CA ASP A 113 -6.64 1.55 12.68
C ASP A 113 -6.25 1.82 14.14
N ARG A 114 -7.14 1.44 15.06
CA ARG A 114 -6.93 1.57 16.51
C ARG A 114 -5.63 0.91 16.98
N ALA A 115 -5.28 -0.26 16.46
CA ALA A 115 -4.10 -1.00 16.92
C ALA A 115 -2.80 -0.25 16.59
N VAL A 116 -2.74 0.40 15.42
CA VAL A 116 -1.59 1.23 15.02
C VAL A 116 -1.45 2.45 15.94
N TRP A 117 -2.56 3.13 16.25
CA TRP A 117 -2.55 4.27 17.18
C TRP A 117 -2.18 3.86 18.62
N MET A 118 -2.67 2.70 19.09
CA MET A 118 -2.27 2.15 20.39
C MET A 118 -0.78 1.81 20.43
N ALA A 119 -0.24 1.21 19.36
CA ALA A 119 1.18 0.91 19.26
C ALA A 119 2.05 2.19 19.26
N CYS A 120 1.57 3.28 18.64
CA CYS A 120 2.21 4.60 18.76
C CYS A 120 2.28 5.05 20.22
N LEU A 121 1.18 4.92 20.96
CA LEU A 121 1.12 5.32 22.36
C LEU A 121 2.06 4.50 23.24
N THR A 122 2.21 3.21 22.98
CA THR A 122 3.13 2.34 23.75
C THR A 122 4.59 2.73 23.51
N ARG A 123 4.96 3.08 22.27
CA ARG A 123 6.35 3.39 21.90
C ARG A 123 6.78 4.83 22.15
N LEU A 124 5.84 5.77 22.27
CA LEU A 124 6.16 7.19 22.48
C LEU A 124 6.64 7.47 23.92
N PRO A 125 7.71 8.27 24.11
CA PRO A 125 8.14 8.70 25.44
C PRO A 125 7.03 9.41 26.19
N VAL A 126 6.86 9.12 27.49
CA VAL A 126 5.76 9.62 28.35
C VAL A 126 5.61 11.15 28.31
N GLN A 127 6.71 11.88 28.15
CA GLN A 127 6.76 13.35 28.16
C GLN A 127 6.56 13.99 26.78
N SER A 128 6.37 13.19 25.73
CA SER A 128 6.24 13.73 24.37
C SER A 128 4.89 14.42 24.16
N PRO A 129 4.86 15.67 23.66
CA PRO A 129 3.61 16.38 23.36
C PRO A 129 2.79 15.68 22.28
N LYS A 130 3.41 14.85 21.43
CA LYS A 130 2.73 14.05 20.41
C LYS A 130 1.73 13.06 21.03
N ARG A 131 1.94 12.62 22.28
CA ARG A 131 1.05 11.67 22.97
C ARG A 131 -0.38 12.19 23.13
N ALA A 132 -0.55 13.47 23.47
CA ALA A 132 -1.88 14.06 23.58
C ALA A 132 -2.66 13.93 22.26
N SER A 133 -2.01 14.21 21.14
CA SER A 133 -2.64 14.07 19.81
C SER A 133 -3.04 12.62 19.48
N VAL A 134 -2.24 11.64 19.91
CA VAL A 134 -2.50 10.20 19.71
C VAL A 134 -3.70 9.76 20.55
N VAL A 135 -3.75 10.16 21.82
CA VAL A 135 -4.87 9.83 22.72
C VAL A 135 -6.19 10.38 22.17
N THR A 136 -6.24 11.67 21.80
CA THR A 136 -7.44 12.27 21.19
C THR A 136 -7.85 11.55 19.90
N ARG A 137 -6.89 11.02 19.13
CA ARG A 137 -7.20 10.26 17.92
C ARG A 137 -7.81 8.89 18.24
N ILE A 138 -7.30 8.20 19.25
CA ILE A 138 -7.85 6.92 19.73
C ILE A 138 -9.28 7.12 20.24
N GLU A 139 -9.51 8.14 21.07
CA GLU A 139 -10.85 8.48 21.57
C GLU A 139 -11.84 8.70 20.43
N ARG A 140 -11.44 9.47 19.41
CA ARG A 140 -12.27 9.69 18.21
C ARG A 140 -12.58 8.39 17.45
N ILE A 141 -11.61 7.49 17.33
CA ILE A 141 -11.81 6.19 16.67
C ILE A 141 -12.79 5.35 17.50
N ASP A 142 -12.63 5.31 18.82
CA ASP A 142 -13.50 4.58 19.74
C ASP A 142 -14.94 5.12 19.69
N GLU A 143 -15.13 6.43 19.55
CA GLU A 143 -16.44 7.07 19.35
C GLU A 143 -17.08 6.69 18.00
N GLN A 144 -16.30 6.60 16.92
CA GLN A 144 -16.80 6.32 15.57
C GLN A 144 -17.09 4.84 15.32
N VAL A 145 -16.28 3.96 15.89
CA VAL A 145 -16.44 2.51 15.78
C VAL A 145 -17.55 2.01 16.72
N GLY A 146 -17.93 2.80 17.74
CA GLY A 146 -18.78 2.36 18.84
C GLY A 146 -18.05 1.29 19.68
N PRO A 147 -18.54 0.95 20.89
CA PRO A 147 -17.93 -0.12 21.68
C PRO A 147 -18.02 -1.41 20.86
N ALA A 148 -16.87 -1.90 20.39
CA ALA A 148 -16.76 -3.16 19.67
C ALA A 148 -17.51 -4.24 20.47
N GLN A 149 -18.59 -4.76 19.90
CA GLN A 149 -19.24 -5.93 20.46
C GLN A 149 -18.17 -7.02 20.58
N PRO A 150 -17.93 -7.59 21.78
CA PRO A 150 -16.97 -8.66 21.94
C PRO A 150 -17.42 -9.76 20.98
N SER A 151 -16.51 -10.19 20.11
CA SER A 151 -16.72 -11.24 19.11
C SER A 151 -17.39 -12.44 19.77
N ARG A 152 -18.71 -12.47 19.63
CA ARG A 152 -19.60 -13.55 20.03
C ARG A 152 -19.31 -14.69 19.06
N ASN A 153 -18.93 -15.83 19.62
CA ASN A 153 -18.87 -17.18 19.03
C ASN A 153 -17.48 -17.69 18.63
N LEU A 154 -16.91 -18.49 19.55
CA LEU A 154 -16.47 -19.86 19.22
C LEU A 154 -16.85 -20.77 20.40
N ARG A 155 -18.05 -21.37 20.32
CA ARG A 155 -18.42 -22.67 20.90
C ARG A 155 -19.49 -23.30 20.01
#